data_AF-A0A9X2F3I9-F1
#
_entry.id   AF-A0A9X2F3I9-F1
#
_cell.length_a   1.000
_cell.length_b   1.000
_cell.length_c   1.000
_cell.angle_alpha   90.00
_cell.angle_beta   90.00
_cell.angle_gamma   90.00
#
_symmetry.space_group_name_H-M   'P 1'
#
loop_
_entity.id
_entity.type
_entity.pdbx_description
1 polymer ?
#
loop_
_entity_poly.entity_id
_entity_poly.type
_entity_poly.pdbx_seq_one_letter_code
_entity_poly.pdbx_strand_id
1 'polypeptide(L)'
;TINAQPLTPATPTASTVQPTCTVASGSITVTAPLGAGLEYSIDGTNYQASTLFTGLATNTYNLTVRNAQGCISSVTAVTINAQPLTPATPTASTVQPTCTVGTGSITVASPLGAGLEYSIDGTNYQASTLFSGLTSATYNLTVRNAQGCISSATAVTINAQPATPQAATATTVQPTCTVGTGSITVTSPLGAGLEYSI
;
A
#
# COMPACT_ATOMS: atom_id res chain seq x y z
N THR A 1 -56.67 37.65 17.76
CA THR A 1 -55.25 38.08 17.68
C THR A 1 -54.53 37.12 16.75
N ILE A 2 -53.65 37.62 15.88
CA ILE A 2 -52.83 36.75 15.02
C ILE A 2 -51.69 36.21 15.89
N ASN A 3 -51.49 34.89 15.91
CA ASN A 3 -50.39 34.28 16.66
C ASN A 3 -49.04 34.70 16.04
N ALA A 4 -48.03 34.85 16.90
CA ALA A 4 -46.66 35.10 16.44
C ALA A 4 -46.18 33.92 15.57
N GLN A 5 -45.42 34.22 14.51
CA GLN A 5 -44.81 33.21 13.67
C GLN A 5 -43.88 32.31 14.51
N PRO A 6 -43.94 30.98 14.38
CA PRO A 6 -43.01 30.09 15.07
C PRO A 6 -41.57 30.38 14.66
N LEU A 7 -40.64 30.29 15.63
CA LEU A 7 -39.22 30.51 15.37
C LEU A 7 -38.67 29.44 14.43
N THR A 8 -38.06 29.88 13.33
CA THR A 8 -37.30 29.01 12.43
C THR A 8 -36.04 28.51 13.14
N PRO A 9 -35.73 27.20 13.09
CA PRO A 9 -34.46 26.69 13.59
C PRO A 9 -33.25 27.39 12.96
N ALA A 10 -32.16 27.48 13.72
CA ALA A 10 -30.88 27.98 13.21
C ALA A 10 -30.31 27.04 12.13
N THR A 11 -29.44 27.58 11.27
CA THR A 11 -28.66 26.82 10.29
C THR A 11 -27.91 25.67 10.99
N PRO A 12 -28.06 24.41 10.54
CA PRO A 12 -27.43 23.29 11.21
C PRO A 12 -25.93 23.25 10.96
N THR A 13 -25.16 22.79 11.94
CA THR A 13 -23.75 22.44 11.82
C THR A 13 -23.58 20.94 12.02
N ALA A 14 -22.54 20.37 11.41
CA ALA A 14 -22.27 18.95 11.48
C ALA A 14 -20.78 18.64 11.45
N SER A 15 -20.43 17.47 11.98
CA SER A 15 -19.14 16.81 11.76
C SER A 15 -19.32 15.62 10.82
N THR A 16 -18.23 15.22 10.16
CA THR A 16 -18.24 14.08 9.24
C THR A 16 -17.18 13.07 9.62
N VAL A 17 -17.50 11.79 9.41
CA VAL A 17 -16.49 10.73 9.29
C VAL A 17 -16.46 10.37 7.81
N GLN A 18 -15.29 10.53 7.20
CA GLN A 18 -15.08 10.27 5.78
C GLN A 18 -14.77 8.79 5.54
N PRO A 19 -15.05 8.26 4.34
CA PRO A 19 -14.62 6.94 3.93
C PRO A 19 -13.11 6.72 4.12
N THR A 20 -12.73 5.48 4.39
CA THR A 20 -11.34 5.04 4.52
C THR A 20 -10.99 4.05 3.43
N CYS A 21 -9.72 3.63 3.33
CA CYS A 21 -9.28 2.64 2.35
C CYS A 21 -10.05 1.31 2.43
N THR A 22 -10.61 0.96 3.58
CA THR A 22 -11.37 -0.30 3.79
C THR A 22 -12.86 -0.10 4.00
N VAL A 23 -13.32 1.13 4.24
CA VAL A 23 -14.73 1.46 4.48
C VAL A 23 -15.17 2.51 3.46
N ALA A 24 -16.05 2.10 2.53
CA ALA A 24 -16.49 2.95 1.42
C ALA A 24 -17.55 4.00 1.81
N SER A 25 -18.08 3.94 3.03
CA SER A 25 -19.15 4.82 3.51
C SER A 25 -18.66 5.81 4.56
N GLY A 26 -19.32 6.97 4.59
CA GLY A 26 -19.14 8.00 5.61
C GLY A 26 -20.34 8.12 6.54
N SER A 27 -20.24 9.06 7.47
CA SER A 27 -21.35 9.45 8.35
C SER A 27 -21.38 10.95 8.58
N ILE A 28 -22.58 11.49 8.76
CA ILE A 28 -22.82 12.89 9.16
C ILE A 28 -23.41 12.86 10.57
N THR A 29 -22.82 13.63 11.49
CA THR A 29 -23.37 13.85 12.83
C THR A 29 -23.71 15.32 12.99
N VAL A 30 -24.99 15.63 13.21
CA VAL A 30 -25.44 17.00 13.49
C VAL A 30 -24.92 17.41 14.87
N THR A 31 -24.27 18.56 14.95
CA THR A 31 -23.70 19.11 16.19
C THR A 31 -24.51 20.28 16.73
N ALA A 32 -25.23 21.01 15.87
CA ALA A 32 -26.24 21.98 16.26
C ALA A 32 -27.24 22.23 15.13
N PRO A 33 -28.44 22.76 15.41
CA PRO A 33 -29.07 22.85 16.74
C PRO A 33 -29.52 21.47 17.25
N LEU A 34 -29.44 21.26 18.57
CA LEU A 34 -29.87 20.04 19.25
C LEU A 34 -31.05 20.34 20.17
N GLY A 35 -32.02 19.43 20.26
CA GLY A 35 -33.15 19.61 21.17
C GLY A 35 -34.32 18.68 20.89
N ALA A 36 -35.21 18.55 21.88
CA ALA A 36 -36.45 17.79 21.73
C ALA A 36 -37.36 18.44 20.68
N GLY A 37 -37.99 17.62 19.84
CA GLY A 37 -38.90 18.07 18.79
C GLY A 37 -38.21 18.67 17.56
N LEU A 38 -36.87 18.56 17.46
CA LEU A 38 -36.13 18.78 16.22
C LEU A 38 -35.98 17.46 15.46
N GLU A 39 -36.14 17.53 14.14
CA GLU A 39 -35.85 16.43 13.24
C GLU A 39 -34.92 16.90 12.14
N TYR A 40 -34.04 16.02 11.69
CA TYR A 40 -32.93 16.31 10.78
C TYR A 40 -33.13 15.57 9.47
N SER A 41 -32.73 16.19 8.36
CA SER A 41 -32.76 15.60 7.03
C SER A 41 -31.49 15.94 6.27
N ILE A 42 -30.99 14.98 5.48
CA ILE A 42 -29.84 15.15 4.57
C ILE A 42 -30.24 15.26 3.09
N ASP A 43 -31.54 15.16 2.79
CA ASP A 43 -32.10 15.22 1.45
C ASP A 43 -33.26 16.24 1.31
N GLY A 44 -33.63 16.90 2.42
CA GLY A 44 -34.72 17.87 2.50
C GLY A 44 -36.12 17.27 2.55
N THR A 45 -36.27 15.95 2.48
CA THR A 45 -37.56 15.25 2.36
C THR A 45 -37.80 14.22 3.47
N ASN A 46 -36.80 13.40 3.79
CA ASN A 46 -36.87 12.39 4.83
C ASN A 46 -36.24 12.95 6.10
N TYR A 47 -37.00 12.95 7.19
CA TYR A 47 -36.58 13.52 8.47
C TYR A 47 -36.59 12.47 9.57
N GLN A 48 -35.61 12.57 10.47
CA GLN A 48 -35.46 11.67 11.62
C GLN A 48 -35.04 12.46 12.87
N ALA A 49 -35.44 12.00 14.05
CA ALA A 49 -35.01 12.61 15.32
C ALA A 49 -33.52 12.34 15.63
N SER A 50 -32.95 11.28 15.08
CA SER A 50 -31.53 10.95 15.24
C SER A 50 -30.65 11.98 14.55
N THR A 51 -29.61 12.45 15.25
CA THR A 51 -28.59 13.36 14.72
C THR A 51 -27.55 12.65 13.85
N LEU A 52 -27.56 11.31 13.82
CA LEU A 52 -26.57 10.49 13.15
C LEU A 52 -27.14 9.87 11.87
N PHE A 53 -26.45 10.12 10.76
CA PHE A 53 -26.67 9.50 9.46
C PHE A 53 -25.45 8.64 9.11
N THR A 54 -25.64 7.35 8.87
CA THR A 54 -24.56 6.38 8.60
C THR A 54 -24.75 5.71 7.24
N GLY A 55 -23.71 5.04 6.74
CA GLY A 55 -23.79 4.30 5.49
C GLY A 55 -23.88 5.21 4.26
N LEU A 56 -23.41 6.46 4.36
CA LEU A 56 -23.53 7.46 3.31
C LEU A 56 -22.50 7.21 2.22
N ALA A 57 -22.95 7.17 0.97
CA ALA A 57 -22.09 7.12 -0.21
C ALA A 57 -21.46 8.50 -0.49
N THR A 58 -20.51 8.54 -1.42
CA THR A 58 -19.92 9.80 -1.87
C THR A 58 -20.98 10.72 -2.46
N ASN A 59 -21.22 11.86 -1.82
CA ASN A 59 -22.15 12.88 -2.29
C ASN A 59 -22.00 14.17 -1.47
N THR A 60 -22.57 15.25 -1.97
CA THR A 60 -22.90 16.42 -1.16
C THR A 60 -24.35 16.33 -0.71
N TYR A 61 -24.54 16.22 0.60
CA TYR A 61 -25.83 16.13 1.25
C TYR A 61 -26.32 17.50 1.69
N ASN A 62 -27.64 17.73 1.61
CA ASN A 62 -28.27 18.98 2.00
C ASN A 62 -28.86 18.83 3.41
N LEU A 63 -28.06 19.16 4.41
CA LEU A 63 -28.47 19.08 5.80
C LEU A 63 -29.44 20.21 6.15
N THR A 64 -30.60 19.84 6.68
CA THR A 64 -31.63 20.75 7.20
C THR A 64 -32.16 20.22 8.53
N VAL A 65 -32.73 21.12 9.32
CA VAL A 65 -33.45 20.78 10.55
C VAL A 65 -34.85 21.38 10.51
N ARG A 66 -35.85 20.62 10.94
CA ARG A 66 -37.23 21.08 11.11
C ARG A 66 -37.64 21.00 12.58
N ASN A 67 -38.48 21.94 13.02
CA ASN A 67 -39.13 21.87 14.33
C ASN A 67 -40.51 21.19 14.26
N ALA A 68 -41.12 20.95 15.41
CA ALA A 68 -42.46 20.36 15.53
C ALA A 68 -43.58 21.18 14.86
N GLN A 69 -43.36 22.48 14.63
CA GLN A 69 -44.27 23.37 13.92
C GLN A 69 -44.06 23.35 12.39
N GLY A 70 -43.10 22.57 11.89
CA GLY A 70 -42.83 22.41 10.46
C GLY A 70 -41.94 23.50 9.85
N CYS A 71 -41.36 24.41 10.65
CA CYS A 71 -40.41 25.39 10.14
C CYS A 71 -39.06 24.73 9.87
N ILE A 72 -38.51 24.94 8.67
CA ILE A 72 -37.25 24.35 8.20
C ILE A 72 -36.14 25.42 8.21
N SER A 73 -34.94 25.03 8.61
CA SER A 73 -33.74 25.89 8.54
C SER A 73 -33.30 26.17 7.10
N SER A 74 -32.33 27.07 6.94
CA SER A 74 -31.47 27.10 5.77
C SER A 74 -30.70 25.78 5.59
N VAL A 75 -30.25 25.52 4.37
CA VAL A 75 -29.47 24.33 4.01
C VAL A 75 -28.00 24.51 4.39
N THR A 76 -27.41 23.48 4.97
CA THR A 76 -25.97 23.31 5.10
C THR A 76 -25.51 22.19 4.17
N ALA A 77 -24.65 22.50 3.20
CA ALA A 77 -24.05 21.49 2.34
C ALA A 77 -22.96 20.73 3.11
N VAL A 78 -23.07 19.39 3.16
CA VAL A 78 -22.10 18.52 3.84
C VAL A 78 -21.62 17.46 2.87
N THR A 79 -20.32 17.42 2.61
CA THR A 79 -19.73 16.51 1.62
C THR A 79 -19.16 15.25 2.29
N ILE A 80 -19.57 14.10 1.77
CA ILE A 80 -18.90 12.81 1.96
C ILE A 80 -18.07 12.55 0.69
N ASN A 81 -16.76 12.44 0.87
CA ASN A 81 -15.81 12.26 -0.21
C ASN A 81 -15.90 10.85 -0.81
N ALA A 82 -15.33 10.68 -2.00
CA ALA A 82 -15.09 9.36 -2.56
C ALA A 82 -14.12 8.57 -1.67
N GLN A 83 -14.31 7.25 -1.64
CA GLN A 83 -13.36 6.35 -1.02
C GLN A 83 -11.96 6.56 -1.64
N PRO A 84 -10.89 6.69 -0.84
CA PRO A 84 -9.54 6.74 -1.36
C PRO A 84 -9.23 5.52 -2.24
N LEU A 85 -8.63 5.75 -3.41
CA LEU A 85 -8.27 4.69 -4.34
C LEU A 85 -7.08 3.89 -3.81
N THR A 86 -7.26 2.58 -3.66
CA THR A 86 -6.16 1.69 -3.30
C THR A 86 -5.20 1.56 -4.49
N PRO A 87 -3.87 1.68 -4.30
CA PRO A 87 -2.92 1.48 -5.37
C PRO A 87 -3.02 0.08 -5.99
N ALA A 88 -2.70 -0.02 -7.28
CA ALA A 88 -2.61 -1.31 -7.96
C ALA A 88 -1.52 -2.20 -7.34
N THR A 89 -1.67 -3.52 -7.47
CA THR A 89 -0.66 -4.50 -7.07
C THR A 89 0.66 -4.20 -7.78
N PRO A 90 1.80 -4.09 -7.05
CA PRO A 90 3.04 -3.67 -7.66
C PRO A 90 3.69 -4.77 -8.49
N THR A 91 4.46 -4.35 -9.49
CA THR A 91 5.38 -5.20 -10.24
C THR A 91 6.81 -4.72 -10.01
N ALA A 92 7.77 -5.64 -10.10
CA ALA A 92 9.18 -5.33 -9.91
C ALA A 92 10.08 -6.20 -10.78
N SER A 93 11.30 -5.71 -11.01
CA SER A 93 12.42 -6.49 -11.53
C SER A 93 13.42 -6.74 -10.41
N THR A 94 14.26 -7.77 -10.59
CA THR A 94 15.31 -8.12 -9.62
C THR A 94 16.67 -8.20 -10.29
N VAL A 95 17.70 -7.81 -9.54
CA VAL A 95 19.08 -8.22 -9.82
C VAL A 95 19.45 -9.24 -8.77
N GLN A 96 19.84 -10.44 -9.22
CA GLN A 96 20.18 -11.54 -8.32
C GLN A 96 21.65 -11.45 -7.90
N PRO A 97 22.01 -11.98 -6.72
CA PRO A 97 23.40 -12.15 -6.31
C PRO A 97 24.23 -12.90 -7.36
N THR A 98 25.51 -12.59 -7.43
CA THR A 98 26.51 -13.27 -8.29
C THR A 98 27.56 -13.94 -7.42
N CYS A 99 28.47 -14.73 -8.00
CA CYS A 99 29.56 -15.36 -7.23
C CYS A 99 30.45 -14.35 -6.48
N THR A 100 30.52 -13.10 -6.93
CA THR A 100 31.34 -12.04 -6.33
C THR A 100 30.54 -11.01 -5.52
N VAL A 101 29.21 -10.95 -5.71
CA VAL A 101 28.32 -10.01 -5.03
C VAL A 101 27.21 -10.80 -4.34
N GLY A 102 27.28 -10.89 -3.01
CA GLY A 102 26.36 -11.70 -2.21
C GLY A 102 24.97 -11.12 -1.97
N THR A 103 24.66 -9.96 -2.54
CA THR A 103 23.38 -9.27 -2.38
C THR A 103 22.69 -9.01 -3.71
N GLY A 104 21.37 -8.95 -3.67
CA GLY A 104 20.53 -8.59 -4.80
C GLY A 104 19.89 -7.22 -4.63
N SER A 105 19.04 -6.86 -5.58
CA SER A 105 18.18 -5.68 -5.50
C SER A 105 16.80 -5.95 -6.09
N ILE A 106 15.81 -5.19 -5.61
CA ILE A 106 14.46 -5.12 -6.14
C ILE A 106 14.23 -3.69 -6.63
N THR A 107 13.77 -3.55 -7.87
CA THR A 107 13.37 -2.25 -8.44
C THR A 107 11.90 -2.30 -8.81
N VAL A 108 11.09 -1.42 -8.21
CA VAL A 108 9.67 -1.30 -8.51
C VAL A 108 9.48 -0.76 -9.93
N ALA A 109 8.67 -1.46 -10.73
CA ALA A 109 8.36 -1.09 -12.11
C ALA A 109 7.00 -0.40 -12.23
N SER A 110 6.02 -0.75 -11.38
CA SER A 110 4.67 -0.18 -11.36
C SER A 110 3.99 -0.51 -10.02
N PRO A 111 3.02 0.29 -9.54
CA PRO A 111 2.72 1.66 -9.97
C PRO A 111 3.83 2.64 -9.58
N LEU A 112 4.01 3.71 -10.36
CA LEU A 112 4.96 4.79 -10.10
C LEU A 112 4.21 6.12 -10.02
N GLY A 113 4.66 7.05 -9.16
CA GLY A 113 4.05 8.37 -9.06
C GLY A 113 4.43 9.13 -7.80
N ALA A 114 4.13 10.42 -7.81
CA ALA A 114 4.29 11.27 -6.63
C ALA A 114 3.31 10.84 -5.51
N GLY A 115 3.78 10.85 -4.28
CA GLY A 115 2.97 10.45 -3.11
C GLY A 115 2.75 8.94 -2.98
N LEU A 116 3.40 8.11 -3.81
CA LEU A 116 3.52 6.67 -3.59
C LEU A 116 4.80 6.36 -2.84
N GLU A 117 4.68 5.46 -1.87
CA GLU A 117 5.82 4.91 -1.15
C GLU A 117 5.78 3.39 -1.19
N TYR A 118 6.95 2.76 -1.21
CA TYR A 118 7.14 1.34 -1.45
C TYR A 118 7.72 0.68 -0.21
N SER A 119 7.34 -0.56 0.04
CA SER A 119 7.87 -1.38 1.13
C SER A 119 8.06 -2.81 0.69
N ILE A 120 9.13 -3.46 1.15
CA ILE A 120 9.41 -4.89 0.93
C ILE A 120 9.10 -5.77 2.16
N ASP A 121 8.72 -5.14 3.28
CA ASP A 121 8.44 -5.79 4.57
C ASP A 121 7.04 -5.45 5.14
N GLY A 122 6.31 -4.53 4.51
CA GLY A 122 4.98 -4.07 4.93
C GLY A 122 4.99 -3.07 6.10
N THR A 123 6.16 -2.65 6.57
CA THR A 123 6.32 -1.77 7.74
C THR A 123 7.12 -0.51 7.43
N ASN A 124 8.26 -0.66 6.75
CA ASN A 124 9.16 0.42 6.39
C ASN A 124 8.89 0.82 4.95
N TYR A 125 8.52 2.09 4.75
CA TYR A 125 8.16 2.61 3.44
C TYR A 125 9.10 3.74 3.05
N GLN A 126 9.43 3.80 1.77
CA GLN A 126 10.30 4.81 1.18
C GLN A 126 9.76 5.26 -0.18
N ALA A 127 10.03 6.51 -0.57
CA ALA A 127 9.68 7.01 -1.90
C ALA A 127 10.56 6.42 -3.01
N SER A 128 11.78 5.95 -2.66
CA SER A 128 12.68 5.30 -3.62
C SER A 128 12.12 3.97 -4.11
N THR A 129 12.18 3.75 -5.41
CA THR A 129 11.76 2.49 -6.06
C THR A 129 12.82 1.38 -5.96
N LEU A 130 14.04 1.72 -5.53
CA LEU A 130 15.16 0.79 -5.43
C LEU A 130 15.38 0.33 -3.99
N PHE A 131 15.38 -0.99 -3.80
CA PHE A 131 15.84 -1.67 -2.60
C PHE A 131 17.11 -2.44 -2.95
N SER A 132 18.25 -2.03 -2.41
CA SER A 132 19.56 -2.61 -2.67
C SER A 132 20.13 -3.34 -1.45
N GLY A 133 21.14 -4.17 -1.64
CA GLY A 133 21.81 -4.87 -0.54
C GLY A 133 20.97 -5.98 0.09
N LEU A 134 20.04 -6.55 -0.67
CA LEU A 134 19.11 -7.56 -0.17
C LEU A 134 19.77 -8.93 -0.09
N THR A 135 19.62 -9.60 1.04
CA THR A 135 20.03 -11.00 1.23
C THR A 135 19.00 -11.95 0.62
N SER A 136 19.34 -13.24 0.54
CA SER A 136 18.42 -14.25 0.03
C SER A 136 17.17 -14.38 0.92
N ALA A 137 16.01 -14.04 0.35
CA ALA A 137 14.71 -14.13 0.99
C ALA A 137 13.60 -13.91 -0.05
N THR A 138 12.36 -14.22 0.34
CA THR A 138 11.17 -13.73 -0.37
C THR A 138 10.66 -12.50 0.36
N TYR A 139 10.61 -11.39 -0.36
CA TYR A 139 10.14 -10.10 0.11
C TYR A 139 8.70 -9.85 -0.35
N ASN A 140 7.93 -9.12 0.45
CA ASN A 140 6.54 -8.78 0.15
C ASN A 140 6.48 -7.32 -0.27
N LEU A 141 6.54 -7.08 -1.58
CA LEU A 141 6.48 -5.75 -2.14
C LEU A 141 5.05 -5.20 -2.06
N THR A 142 4.88 -4.05 -1.41
CA THR A 142 3.62 -3.30 -1.31
C THR A 142 3.84 -1.84 -1.66
N VAL A 143 2.76 -1.15 -2.00
CA VAL A 143 2.75 0.30 -2.26
C VAL A 143 1.68 0.95 -1.40
N ARG A 144 2.02 2.07 -0.76
CA ARG A 144 1.07 2.93 -0.07
C ARG A 144 0.92 4.28 -0.77
N ASN A 145 -0.29 4.83 -0.76
CA ASN A 145 -0.53 6.22 -1.19
C ASN A 145 -0.52 7.19 0.00
N ALA A 146 -0.63 8.49 -0.29
CA ALA A 146 -0.68 9.56 0.71
C ALA A 146 -1.89 9.47 1.67
N GLN A 147 -2.95 8.78 1.28
CA GLN A 147 -4.14 8.52 2.10
C GLN A 147 -3.99 7.28 3.00
N GLY A 148 -2.84 6.59 2.93
CA GLY A 148 -2.52 5.40 3.73
C GLY A 148 -3.09 4.09 3.17
N CYS A 149 -3.61 4.07 1.95
CA CYS A 149 -4.12 2.84 1.34
C CYS A 149 -2.97 2.00 0.80
N ILE A 150 -2.96 0.71 1.16
CA ILE A 150 -1.89 -0.24 0.84
C ILE A 150 -2.41 -1.23 -0.20
N SER A 151 -1.63 -1.47 -1.25
CA SER A 151 -1.93 -2.46 -2.28
C SER A 151 -1.82 -3.91 -1.77
N SER A 152 -2.33 -4.85 -2.56
CA SER A 152 -1.99 -6.26 -2.34
C SER A 152 -0.49 -6.49 -2.51
N ALA A 153 0.07 -7.41 -1.73
CA ALA A 153 1.49 -7.72 -1.77
C ALA A 153 1.86 -8.56 -3.00
N THR A 154 3.02 -8.25 -3.57
CA THR A 154 3.69 -9.07 -4.58
C THR A 154 4.91 -9.75 -3.97
N ALA A 155 4.94 -11.08 -4.00
CA ALA A 155 6.10 -11.84 -3.54
C ALA A 155 7.25 -11.71 -4.56
N VAL A 156 8.43 -11.29 -4.10
CA VAL A 156 9.62 -11.12 -4.93
C VAL A 156 10.80 -11.84 -4.27
N THR A 157 11.43 -12.77 -4.98
CA THR A 157 12.49 -13.61 -4.42
C THR A 157 13.88 -13.13 -4.84
N ILE A 158 14.75 -12.99 -3.85
CA ILE A 158 16.20 -12.90 -4.02
C ILE A 158 16.78 -14.27 -3.67
N ASN A 159 17.48 -14.88 -4.63
CA ASN A 159 18.07 -16.20 -4.49
C ASN A 159 19.30 -16.18 -3.59
N ALA A 160 19.70 -17.35 -3.10
CA ALA A 160 21.01 -17.53 -2.47
C ALA A 160 22.13 -17.18 -3.46
N GLN A 161 23.22 -16.61 -2.93
CA GLN A 161 24.45 -16.40 -3.70
C GLN A 161 24.91 -17.74 -4.28
N PRO A 162 25.26 -17.80 -5.58
CA PRO A 162 25.88 -18.99 -6.15
C PRO A 162 27.15 -19.38 -5.37
N ALA A 163 27.33 -20.67 -5.13
CA ALA A 163 28.51 -21.16 -4.43
C ALA A 163 29.77 -20.96 -5.30
N THR A 164 30.82 -20.37 -4.72
CA THR A 164 32.12 -20.26 -5.37
C THR A 164 32.81 -21.64 -5.39
N PRO A 165 33.25 -22.14 -6.55
CA PRO A 165 34.02 -23.38 -6.61
C PRO A 165 35.28 -23.31 -5.75
N GLN A 166 35.65 -24.43 -5.14
CA GLN A 166 36.93 -24.52 -4.42
C GLN A 166 38.10 -24.31 -5.39
N ALA A 167 39.20 -23.73 -4.89
CA ALA A 167 40.43 -23.61 -5.66
C ALA A 167 40.88 -24.98 -6.19
N ALA A 168 41.23 -25.02 -7.48
CA ALA A 168 41.69 -26.24 -8.10
C ALA A 168 43.05 -26.66 -7.54
N THR A 169 43.19 -27.95 -7.26
CA THR A 169 44.44 -28.62 -6.90
C THR A 169 44.76 -29.62 -8.01
N ALA A 170 46.05 -29.74 -8.34
CA ALA A 170 46.50 -30.67 -9.36
C ALA A 170 47.82 -31.31 -8.95
N THR A 171 48.03 -32.56 -9.39
CA THR A 171 49.31 -33.26 -9.30
C THR A 171 50.00 -33.23 -10.64
N THR A 172 51.32 -33.11 -10.63
CA THR A 172 52.15 -33.15 -11.84
C THR A 172 53.06 -34.37 -11.84
N VAL A 173 53.19 -35.01 -12.99
CA VAL A 173 54.17 -36.06 -13.25
C VAL A 173 55.16 -35.51 -14.27
N GLN A 174 56.44 -35.49 -13.90
CA GLN A 174 57.50 -35.00 -14.77
C GLN A 174 57.93 -36.09 -15.77
N PRO A 175 58.38 -35.71 -16.98
CA PRO A 175 58.98 -36.65 -17.91
C PRO A 175 60.25 -37.27 -17.31
N THR A 176 60.59 -38.46 -17.78
CA THR A 176 61.80 -39.20 -17.36
C THR A 176 62.68 -39.48 -18.58
N CYS A 177 63.93 -39.94 -18.36
CA CYS A 177 64.84 -40.28 -19.46
C CYS A 177 64.30 -41.36 -20.41
N THR A 178 63.31 -42.16 -19.98
CA THR A 178 62.68 -43.23 -20.76
C THR A 178 61.25 -42.91 -21.21
N VAL A 179 60.62 -41.86 -20.67
CA VAL A 179 59.26 -41.41 -21.03
C VAL A 179 59.28 -39.91 -21.25
N GLY A 180 59.19 -39.50 -22.51
CA GLY A 180 59.34 -38.09 -22.92
C GLY A 180 58.15 -37.17 -22.62
N THR A 181 57.10 -37.65 -21.96
CA THR A 181 55.90 -36.88 -21.65
C THR A 181 55.68 -36.76 -20.14
N GLY A 182 55.18 -35.59 -19.71
CA GLY A 182 54.64 -35.38 -18.36
C GLY A 182 53.11 -35.27 -18.40
N SER A 183 52.47 -35.23 -17.24
CA SER A 183 51.02 -35.06 -17.13
C SER A 183 50.64 -34.14 -15.98
N ILE A 184 49.56 -33.39 -16.15
CA ILE A 184 48.88 -32.64 -15.08
C ILE A 184 47.52 -33.31 -14.87
N THR A 185 47.18 -33.61 -13.62
CA THR A 185 45.89 -34.19 -13.26
C THR A 185 45.25 -33.34 -12.17
N VAL A 186 44.09 -32.76 -12.45
CA VAL A 186 43.29 -32.04 -11.45
C VAL A 186 42.74 -33.05 -10.44
N THR A 187 42.95 -32.79 -9.16
CA THR A 187 42.55 -33.68 -8.04
C THR A 187 41.37 -33.16 -7.24
N SER A 188 41.08 -31.86 -7.25
CA SER A 188 39.91 -31.25 -6.60
C SER A 188 39.73 -29.80 -7.08
N PRO A 189 38.51 -29.24 -7.14
CA PRO A 189 37.24 -29.96 -7.06
C PRO A 189 37.00 -30.82 -8.31
N LEU A 190 36.24 -31.91 -8.16
CA LEU A 190 35.81 -32.77 -9.27
C LEU A 190 34.28 -32.84 -9.27
N GLY A 191 33.64 -32.70 -10.43
CA GLY A 191 32.18 -32.73 -10.52
C GLY A 191 31.62 -32.18 -11.83
N ALA A 192 30.31 -32.32 -12.00
CA ALA A 192 29.58 -31.79 -13.15
C ALA A 192 29.48 -30.25 -13.06
N GLY A 193 29.59 -29.57 -14.21
CA GLY A 193 29.51 -28.10 -14.29
C GLY A 193 30.80 -27.36 -13.92
N LEU A 194 31.90 -28.07 -13.70
CA LEU A 194 33.23 -27.49 -13.53
C LEU A 194 33.99 -27.60 -14.85
N GLU A 195 34.55 -26.48 -15.31
CA GLU A 195 35.49 -26.42 -16.42
C GLU A 195 36.90 -26.13 -15.87
N TYR A 196 37.91 -26.81 -16.41
CA TYR A 196 39.29 -26.69 -15.96
C TYR A 196 40.14 -26.15 -17.12
N SER A 197 41.05 -25.23 -16.83
CA SER A 197 42.08 -24.77 -17.75
C SER A 197 43.44 -25.01 -17.12
N ILE A 198 44.42 -25.38 -17.96
CA ILE A 198 45.84 -25.43 -17.62
C ILE A 198 46.60 -24.32 -18.33
#